data_AF-A0A7X7IEH7-F1
#
_entry.id   AF-A0A7X7IEH7-F1
#
_cell.length_a   1.000
_cell.length_b   1.000
_cell.length_c   1.000
_cell.angle_alpha   90.00
_cell.angle_beta   90.00
_cell.angle_gamma   90.00
#
_symmetry.space_group_name_H-M   'P 1'
#
loop_
_entity.id
_entity.type
_entity.pdbx_description
1 polymer ?
#
loop_
_entity_poly.entity_id
_entity_poly.type
_entity_poly.pdbx_seq_one_letter_code
_entity_poly.pdbx_strand_id
1 'polypeptide(L)'
;AEYGSYDDKGFRPTTVLQRPLFERPLFNAYLYLLASLGILEISETQPPLLLTKNEKLHPLTPYEALDSVRLTEFGAWCMNMVEQRPQPKKQVFETITDKELLLVTFKGKSLERRLFLEQIGIPLGVERFRITEASFIRGCSSSSDIVSRIDKFKLIIDPDPSDRWKQFFASLEKRSTLFCHGEQVLLYTFPDDPEIRRMFATDPAFKKLLIRAEDNKVVVRKGNQKAFQKLLMEHGYLNTL
;
A
#
# COMPACT_ATOMS: atom_id res chain seq x y z
N ALA A 1 -9.82 -30.83 52.21
CA ALA A 1 -8.91 -31.52 51.28
C ALA A 1 -8.31 -30.45 50.37
N GLU A 2 -7.01 -30.22 50.50
CA GLU A 2 -6.29 -29.17 49.79
C GLU A 2 -6.32 -29.42 48.28
N TYR A 3 -6.71 -28.41 47.51
CA TYR A 3 -6.47 -28.39 46.07
C TYR A 3 -4.98 -28.13 45.86
N GLY A 4 -4.21 -29.20 45.69
CA GLY A 4 -2.81 -29.10 45.27
C GLY A 4 -2.73 -28.38 43.94
N SER A 5 -2.02 -27.25 43.91
CA SER A 5 -1.68 -26.52 42.69
C SER A 5 -0.80 -27.42 41.83
N TYR A 6 -1.37 -27.98 40.76
CA TYR A 6 -0.56 -28.54 39.69
C TYR A 6 0.20 -27.40 39.03
N ASP A 7 1.51 -27.39 39.24
CA ASP A 7 2.47 -26.53 38.55
C ASP A 7 2.46 -26.93 37.07
N ASP A 8 1.55 -26.33 36.27
CA ASP A 8 1.32 -26.62 34.86
C ASP A 8 2.47 -26.08 34.00
N LYS A 9 3.67 -26.62 34.23
CA LYS A 9 4.79 -26.55 33.29
C LYS A 9 4.42 -27.47 32.14
N GLY A 10 3.60 -26.95 31.23
CA GLY A 10 2.87 -27.68 30.18
C GLY A 10 3.61 -28.87 29.58
N PHE A 11 2.86 -29.89 29.20
CA PHE A 11 3.35 -31.20 28.73
C PHE A 11 4.54 -31.07 27.76
N ARG A 12 5.70 -31.54 28.20
CA ARG A 12 6.90 -31.68 27.37
C ARG A 12 7.09 -33.16 27.03
N PRO A 13 6.86 -33.57 25.78
CA PRO A 13 7.09 -34.95 25.39
C PRO A 13 8.59 -35.25 25.51
N THR A 14 8.95 -36.14 26.44
CA THR A 14 10.33 -36.62 26.62
C THR A 14 10.46 -38.03 26.04
N THR A 15 11.67 -38.41 25.65
CA THR A 15 12.02 -39.78 25.21
C THR A 15 11.23 -40.24 23.97
N VAL A 16 10.47 -41.34 24.07
CA VAL A 16 9.80 -42.00 22.94
C VAL A 16 8.68 -41.13 22.32
N LEU A 17 8.07 -40.25 23.11
CA LEU A 17 6.99 -39.38 22.65
C LEU A 17 7.48 -38.09 21.97
N GLN A 18 8.77 -37.74 22.13
CA GLN A 18 9.34 -36.51 21.57
C GLN A 18 9.25 -36.49 20.05
N ARG A 19 9.61 -37.61 19.41
CA ARG A 19 9.59 -37.73 17.95
C ARG A 19 8.19 -37.60 17.33
N PRO A 20 7.17 -38.37 17.78
CA PRO A 20 5.82 -38.27 17.22
C PRO A 20 5.05 -36.99 17.60
N LEU A 21 5.29 -36.41 18.79
CA LEU A 21 4.51 -35.26 19.27
C LEU A 21 5.17 -33.91 19.04
N PHE A 22 6.49 -33.87 18.78
CA PHE A 22 7.22 -32.62 18.63
C PHE A 22 8.03 -32.58 17.33
N GLU A 23 9.02 -33.46 17.15
CA GLU A 23 9.98 -33.35 16.04
C GLU A 23 9.32 -33.52 14.67
N ARG A 24 8.51 -34.58 14.49
CA ARG A 24 7.83 -34.84 13.22
C ARG A 24 6.77 -33.78 12.89
N PRO A 25 5.86 -33.40 13.81
CA PRO A 25 4.93 -32.30 13.57
C PRO A 25 5.62 -30.98 13.24
N LEU A 26 6.70 -30.64 13.95
CA LEU A 26 7.47 -29.43 13.68
C LEU A 26 8.11 -29.45 12.29
N PHE A 27 8.72 -30.58 11.90
CA PHE A 27 9.28 -30.74 10.57
C PHE A 27 8.20 -30.63 9.49
N ASN A 28 7.06 -31.30 9.67
CA ASN A 28 5.93 -31.19 8.76
C ASN A 28 5.40 -29.75 8.68
N ALA A 29 5.33 -29.02 9.79
CA ALA A 29 4.92 -27.62 9.80
C ALA A 29 5.79 -26.74 8.90
N TYR A 30 7.11 -26.97 8.88
CA TYR A 30 8.01 -26.30 7.93
C TYR A 30 7.72 -26.68 6.49
N LEU A 31 7.38 -27.94 6.20
CA LEU A 31 7.00 -28.37 4.85
C LEU A 31 5.69 -27.68 4.40
N TYR A 32 4.70 -27.55 5.29
CA TYR A 32 3.50 -26.77 5.03
C TYR A 32 3.80 -25.28 4.78
N LEU A 33 4.71 -24.69 5.56
CA LEU A 33 5.13 -23.30 5.34
C LEU A 33 5.77 -23.13 3.96
N LEU A 34 6.71 -24.00 3.58
CA LEU A 34 7.34 -23.98 2.27
C LEU A 34 6.31 -24.24 1.14
N ALA A 35 5.29 -25.05 1.41
CA ALA A 35 4.20 -25.27 0.46
C ALA A 35 3.33 -24.03 0.26
N SER A 36 3.02 -23.30 1.35
CA SER A 36 2.27 -22.04 1.28
C SER A 36 2.97 -20.96 0.46
N LEU A 37 4.31 -21.01 0.41
CA LEU A 37 5.15 -20.12 -0.40
C LEU A 37 5.32 -20.61 -1.85
N GLY A 38 4.77 -21.77 -2.21
CA GLY A 38 4.90 -22.39 -3.53
C GLY A 38 6.27 -23.03 -3.81
N ILE A 39 7.13 -23.17 -2.80
CA ILE A 39 8.44 -23.84 -2.91
C ILE A 39 8.24 -25.36 -3.02
N LEU A 40 7.28 -25.88 -2.26
CA LEU A 40 6.89 -27.29 -2.29
C LEU A 40 5.43 -27.41 -2.73
N GLU A 41 5.10 -28.55 -3.31
CA GLU A 41 3.73 -29.05 -3.39
C GLU A 41 3.60 -30.20 -2.39
N ILE A 42 2.45 -30.27 -1.74
CA ILE A 42 2.17 -31.28 -0.71
C ILE A 42 0.88 -32.02 -1.04
N SER A 43 0.83 -33.31 -0.71
CA SER A 43 -0.40 -34.09 -0.68
C SER A 43 -0.74 -34.49 0.75
N GLU A 44 -2.03 -34.56 1.03
CA GLU A 44 -2.56 -35.00 2.31
C GLU A 44 -3.29 -36.33 2.16
N THR A 45 -3.18 -37.15 3.20
CA THR A 45 -3.94 -38.39 3.38
C THR A 45 -4.58 -38.40 4.77
N GLN A 46 -5.37 -39.43 5.05
CA GLN A 46 -5.98 -39.60 6.36
C GLN A 46 -4.89 -39.82 7.43
N PRO A 47 -4.89 -39.03 8.53
CA PRO A 47 -3.93 -39.19 9.61
C PRO A 47 -3.95 -40.62 10.18
N PRO A 48 -2.79 -41.25 10.41
CA PRO A 48 -2.73 -42.64 10.85
C PRO A 48 -3.19 -42.82 12.30
N LEU A 49 -3.12 -41.76 13.11
CA LEU A 49 -3.53 -41.75 14.51
C LEU A 49 -4.62 -40.70 14.70
N LEU A 50 -5.78 -41.14 15.19
CA LEU A 50 -6.90 -40.28 15.50
C LEU A 50 -7.25 -40.42 16.98
N LEU A 51 -7.32 -39.27 17.66
CA LEU A 51 -7.81 -39.15 19.02
C LEU A 51 -9.31 -38.85 18.99
N THR A 52 -10.07 -39.54 19.84
CA THR A 52 -11.48 -39.22 20.05
C THR A 52 -11.59 -38.13 21.10
N LYS A 53 -12.13 -36.97 20.72
CA LYS A 53 -12.47 -35.87 21.65
C LYS A 53 -13.91 -35.44 21.36
N ASN A 54 -14.77 -35.47 22.37
CA ASN A 54 -16.19 -35.11 22.25
C ASN A 54 -16.89 -35.85 21.09
N GLU A 55 -16.69 -37.18 21.00
CA GLU A 55 -17.26 -38.05 19.94
C GLU A 55 -16.78 -37.74 18.51
N LYS A 56 -15.83 -36.81 18.33
CA LYS A 56 -15.20 -36.48 17.05
C LYS A 56 -13.77 -36.99 17.00
N LEU A 57 -13.38 -37.49 15.84
CA LEU A 57 -12.00 -37.92 15.56
C LEU A 57 -11.17 -36.70 15.17
N HIS A 58 -10.08 -36.48 15.89
CA HIS A 58 -9.11 -35.43 15.64
C HIS A 58 -7.73 -36.04 15.46
N PRO A 59 -6.91 -35.55 14.51
CA PRO A 59 -5.51 -35.97 14.44
C PRO A 59 -4.75 -35.55 15.70
N LEU A 60 -3.67 -36.26 15.99
CA LEU A 60 -2.83 -35.99 17.15
C LEU A 60 -2.16 -34.61 17.00
N THR A 61 -1.77 -34.24 15.78
CA THR A 61 -1.35 -32.88 15.42
C THR A 61 -1.94 -32.45 14.06
N PRO A 62 -2.08 -31.13 13.80
CA PRO A 62 -2.61 -30.65 12.51
C PRO A 62 -1.79 -31.05 11.28
N TYR A 63 -0.55 -31.50 11.47
CA TYR A 63 0.41 -31.75 10.39
C TYR A 63 0.59 -33.24 10.07
N GLU A 64 -0.18 -34.14 10.69
CA GLU A 64 -0.07 -35.58 10.48
C GLU A 64 -0.61 -36.07 9.14
N ALA A 65 -1.44 -35.26 8.49
CA ALA A 65 -2.03 -35.61 7.20
C ALA A 65 -1.01 -35.61 6.06
N LEU A 66 0.17 -35.00 6.25
CA LEU A 66 1.20 -34.89 5.21
C LEU A 66 1.70 -36.26 4.74
N ASP A 67 1.43 -36.57 3.48
CA ASP A 67 1.75 -37.86 2.84
C ASP A 67 2.99 -37.76 1.95
N SER A 68 2.98 -36.81 1.02
CA SER A 68 4.07 -36.62 0.07
C SER A 68 4.39 -35.15 -0.15
N VAL A 69 5.62 -34.91 -0.59
CA VAL A 69 6.16 -33.59 -0.87
C VAL A 69 6.90 -33.64 -2.19
N ARG A 70 6.66 -32.65 -3.05
CA ARG A 70 7.36 -32.46 -4.31
C ARG A 70 7.98 -31.06 -4.37
N LEU A 71 9.25 -30.98 -4.74
CA LEU A 71 9.91 -29.70 -5.00
C LEU A 71 9.38 -29.11 -6.31
N THR A 72 8.94 -27.86 -6.29
CA THR A 72 8.49 -27.16 -7.51
C THR A 72 9.70 -26.62 -8.28
N GLU A 73 9.53 -26.29 -9.57
CA GLU A 73 10.58 -25.60 -10.34
C GLU A 73 10.97 -24.26 -9.69
N PHE A 74 10.00 -23.55 -9.10
CA PHE A 74 10.25 -22.32 -8.36
C PHE A 74 11.05 -22.57 -7.09
N GLY A 75 10.70 -23.63 -6.34
CA GLY A 75 11.45 -24.04 -5.16
C GLY A 75 12.88 -24.47 -5.49
N ALA A 76 13.08 -25.20 -6.59
CA ALA A 76 14.41 -25.58 -7.06
C ALA A 76 15.29 -24.36 -7.36
N TRP A 77 14.72 -23.31 -7.96
CA TRP A 77 15.40 -22.04 -8.14
C TRP A 77 15.70 -21.33 -6.80
N CYS A 78 14.73 -21.24 -5.88
CA CYS A 78 14.94 -20.64 -4.55
C CYS A 78 16.05 -21.33 -3.74
N MET A 79 16.26 -22.63 -3.97
CA MET A 79 17.29 -23.44 -3.31
C MET A 79 18.62 -23.51 -4.09
N ASN A 80 18.80 -22.69 -5.13
CA ASN A 80 19.98 -22.69 -6.01
C ASN A 80 20.28 -24.04 -6.69
N MET A 81 19.26 -24.88 -6.89
CA MET A 81 19.39 -26.13 -7.65
C MET A 81 19.27 -25.90 -9.16
N VAL A 82 18.69 -24.78 -9.56
CA VAL A 82 18.56 -24.32 -10.95
C VAL A 82 18.94 -22.84 -11.00
N GLU A 83 19.75 -22.44 -11.98
CA GLU A 83 20.21 -21.05 -12.11
C GLU A 83 19.12 -20.09 -12.60
N GLN A 84 18.28 -20.56 -13.52
CA GLN A 84 17.27 -19.72 -14.16
C GLN A 84 15.95 -19.74 -13.39
N ARG A 85 15.42 -18.55 -13.12
CA ARG A 85 14.09 -18.40 -12.51
C ARG A 85 13.02 -18.89 -13.49
N PRO A 86 12.14 -19.82 -13.09
CA PRO A 86 11.06 -20.26 -13.96
C PRO A 86 10.15 -19.08 -14.30
N GLN A 87 9.81 -18.96 -15.59
CA GLN A 87 8.88 -17.92 -16.03
C GLN A 87 7.47 -18.29 -15.57
N PRO A 88 6.66 -17.31 -15.09
CA PRO A 88 5.26 -17.57 -14.79
C PRO A 88 4.57 -18.08 -16.05
N LYS A 89 3.80 -19.16 -15.95
CA LYS A 89 2.98 -19.67 -17.07
C LYS A 89 2.16 -18.50 -17.61
N LYS A 90 2.33 -18.18 -18.90
CA LYS A 90 1.52 -17.18 -19.59
C LYS A 90 0.07 -17.63 -19.54
N GLN A 91 -0.71 -17.04 -18.65
CA GLN A 91 -2.17 -17.14 -18.77
C GLN A 91 -2.54 -16.45 -20.08
N VAL A 92 -3.30 -17.11 -20.94
CA VAL A 92 -3.83 -16.47 -22.14
C VAL A 92 -4.88 -15.47 -21.66
N PHE A 93 -4.59 -14.19 -21.79
CA PHE A 93 -5.51 -13.10 -21.50
C PHE A 93 -5.62 -12.23 -22.74
N GLU A 94 -6.83 -11.73 -23.00
CA GLU A 94 -7.07 -10.68 -23.99
C GLU A 94 -7.45 -9.42 -23.22
N THR A 95 -6.46 -8.55 -23.02
CA THR A 95 -6.70 -7.15 -22.67
C THR A 95 -6.82 -6.36 -23.97
N ILE A 96 -7.99 -5.76 -24.19
CA ILE A 96 -8.22 -4.87 -25.34
C ILE A 96 -8.36 -3.46 -24.78
N THR A 97 -7.36 -2.63 -25.06
CA THR A 97 -7.40 -1.19 -24.81
C THR A 97 -8.09 -0.49 -25.97
N ASP A 98 -9.07 0.34 -25.65
CA ASP A 98 -9.70 1.19 -26.63
C ASP A 98 -8.74 2.33 -27.02
N LYS A 99 -8.65 2.62 -28.32
CA LYS A 99 -7.69 3.59 -28.85
C LYS A 99 -8.10 5.05 -28.60
N GLU A 100 -9.38 5.32 -28.33
CA GLU A 100 -9.94 6.68 -28.25
C GLU A 100 -10.60 6.99 -26.90
N LEU A 101 -11.34 6.04 -26.33
CA LEU A 101 -12.27 6.25 -25.21
C LEU A 101 -11.70 5.92 -23.83
N LEU A 102 -10.39 5.64 -23.72
CA LEU A 102 -9.71 5.25 -22.46
C LEU A 102 -10.48 4.13 -21.72
N LEU A 103 -10.96 3.16 -22.48
CA LEU A 103 -11.63 1.96 -21.98
C LEU A 103 -10.66 0.78 -22.03
N VAL A 104 -10.77 -0.09 -21.03
CA VAL A 104 -10.09 -1.38 -21.03
C VAL A 104 -11.15 -2.47 -20.92
N THR A 105 -11.16 -3.37 -21.91
CA THR A 105 -11.92 -4.62 -21.84
C THR A 105 -10.96 -5.73 -21.43
N PHE A 106 -11.26 -6.41 -20.33
CA PHE A 106 -10.47 -7.51 -19.81
C PHE A 106 -11.23 -8.82 -19.93
N LYS A 107 -10.75 -9.71 -20.81
CA LYS A 107 -11.24 -11.09 -20.93
C LYS A 107 -10.20 -12.05 -20.38
N GLY A 108 -10.48 -12.64 -19.23
CA GLY A 108 -9.59 -13.63 -18.61
C GLY A 108 -9.80 -13.85 -17.12
N LYS A 109 -9.02 -14.81 -16.59
CA LYS A 109 -9.04 -15.21 -15.16
C LYS A 109 -7.87 -14.65 -14.34
N SER A 110 -7.04 -13.80 -14.93
CA SER A 110 -5.90 -13.18 -14.26
C SER A 110 -6.36 -12.21 -13.16
N LEU A 111 -6.32 -12.67 -11.90
CA LEU A 111 -6.70 -11.89 -10.73
C LEU A 111 -5.89 -10.59 -10.60
N GLU A 112 -4.58 -10.64 -10.85
CA GLU A 112 -3.68 -9.47 -10.75
C GLU A 112 -4.15 -8.30 -11.62
N ARG A 113 -4.42 -8.57 -12.91
CA ARG A 113 -4.93 -7.56 -13.86
C ARG A 113 -6.28 -7.01 -13.45
N ARG A 114 -7.18 -7.87 -12.97
CA ARG A 114 -8.52 -7.46 -12.52
C ARG A 114 -8.42 -6.51 -11.33
N LEU A 115 -7.69 -6.90 -10.30
CA LEU A 115 -7.47 -6.06 -9.11
C LEU A 115 -6.81 -4.74 -9.48
N PHE A 116 -5.85 -4.76 -10.41
CA PHE A 116 -5.22 -3.54 -10.90
C PHE A 116 -6.21 -2.62 -11.63
N LEU A 117 -7.06 -3.15 -12.51
CA LEU A 117 -8.08 -2.38 -13.21
C LEU A 117 -9.17 -1.85 -12.27
N GLU A 118 -9.55 -2.61 -11.25
CA GLU A 118 -10.47 -2.15 -10.19
C GLU A 118 -9.88 -1.00 -9.37
N GLN A 119 -8.55 -1.00 -9.16
CA GLN A 119 -7.86 0.07 -8.45
C GLN A 119 -7.82 1.38 -9.24
N ILE A 120 -7.63 1.32 -10.56
CA ILE A 120 -7.36 2.50 -11.40
C ILE A 120 -8.54 2.94 -12.26
N GLY A 121 -9.57 2.10 -12.36
CA GLY A 121 -10.71 2.28 -13.26
C GLY A 121 -12.04 2.43 -12.53
N ILE A 122 -13.05 2.76 -13.32
CA ILE A 122 -14.47 2.75 -12.93
C ILE A 122 -15.11 1.58 -13.68
N PRO A 123 -15.67 0.57 -12.98
CA PRO A 123 -16.30 -0.55 -13.65
C PRO A 123 -17.56 -0.08 -14.40
N LEU A 124 -17.66 -0.46 -15.68
CA LEU A 124 -18.85 -0.27 -16.52
C LEU A 124 -19.62 -1.59 -16.74
N GLY A 125 -19.14 -2.68 -16.13
CA GLY A 125 -19.66 -4.04 -16.24
C GLY A 125 -18.64 -5.03 -15.66
N VAL A 126 -18.84 -6.32 -15.93
CA VAL A 126 -17.98 -7.40 -15.39
C VAL A 126 -16.56 -7.36 -15.98
N GLU A 127 -16.44 -7.00 -17.25
CA GLU A 127 -15.19 -7.09 -18.01
C GLU A 127 -14.72 -5.73 -18.55
N ARG A 128 -15.42 -4.64 -18.27
CA ARG A 128 -15.15 -3.32 -18.87
C ARG A 128 -14.88 -2.27 -17.80
N PHE A 129 -13.80 -1.54 -17.99
CA PHE A 129 -13.35 -0.49 -17.08
C PHE A 129 -13.13 0.79 -17.87
N ARG A 130 -13.67 1.91 -17.36
CA ARG A 130 -13.35 3.25 -17.85
C ARG A 130 -12.27 3.85 -16.98
N ILE A 131 -11.22 4.39 -17.60
CA ILE A 131 -10.16 5.07 -16.89
C ILE A 131 -10.32 6.58 -17.10
N THR A 132 -10.39 7.32 -16.00
CA THR A 132 -10.39 8.78 -15.97
C THR A 132 -9.20 9.26 -15.15
N GLU A 133 -8.85 10.54 -15.24
CA GLU A 133 -7.75 11.08 -14.44
C GLU A 133 -7.99 10.90 -12.94
N ALA A 134 -9.22 11.15 -12.49
CA ALA A 134 -9.61 10.99 -11.09
C ALA A 134 -9.58 9.52 -10.63
N SER A 135 -9.98 8.57 -11.48
CA SER A 135 -9.90 7.15 -11.12
C SER A 135 -8.45 6.67 -11.07
N PHE A 136 -7.62 7.13 -12.01
CA PHE A 136 -6.24 6.67 -12.13
C PHE A 136 -5.36 7.16 -10.98
N ILE A 137 -5.54 8.40 -10.50
CA ILE A 137 -4.77 8.95 -9.36
C ILE A 137 -5.28 8.51 -7.99
N ARG A 138 -6.40 7.77 -7.94
CA ARG A 138 -7.03 7.37 -6.68
C ARG A 138 -6.05 6.58 -5.81
N GLY A 139 -5.82 7.05 -4.59
CA GLY A 139 -4.88 6.42 -3.66
C GLY A 139 -3.40 6.60 -4.02
N CYS A 140 -3.05 7.51 -4.92
CA CYS A 140 -1.68 7.99 -5.08
C CYS A 140 -1.43 9.14 -4.09
N SER A 141 -0.28 9.15 -3.42
CA SER A 141 0.12 10.23 -2.51
C SER A 141 1.28 11.06 -3.06
N SER A 142 1.94 10.57 -4.10
CA SER A 142 3.12 11.19 -4.70
C SER A 142 3.12 11.08 -6.23
N SER A 143 3.92 11.91 -6.89
CA SER A 143 4.15 11.83 -8.34
C SER A 143 4.82 10.50 -8.73
N SER A 144 5.71 9.96 -7.88
CA SER A 144 6.33 8.64 -8.08
C SER A 144 5.33 7.50 -8.12
N ASP A 145 4.22 7.59 -7.36
CA ASP A 145 3.18 6.56 -7.39
C ASP A 145 2.47 6.52 -8.75
N ILE A 146 2.28 7.69 -9.37
CA ILE A 146 1.66 7.82 -10.69
C ILE A 146 2.57 7.19 -11.75
N VAL A 147 3.87 7.50 -11.72
CA VAL A 147 4.85 6.91 -12.66
C VAL A 147 4.89 5.38 -12.51
N SER A 148 5.01 4.88 -11.28
CA SER A 148 5.03 3.43 -11.01
C SER A 148 3.75 2.73 -11.49
N ARG A 149 2.60 3.41 -11.38
CA ARG A 149 1.31 2.90 -11.85
C ARG A 149 1.21 2.90 -13.38
N ILE A 150 1.76 3.90 -14.06
CA ILE A 150 1.88 3.93 -15.52
C ILE A 150 2.75 2.78 -16.01
N ASP A 151 3.88 2.54 -15.36
CA ASP A 151 4.78 1.43 -15.73
C ASP A 151 4.12 0.08 -15.50
N LYS A 152 3.39 -0.08 -14.39
CA LYS A 152 2.59 -1.29 -14.14
C LYS A 152 1.50 -1.48 -15.20
N PHE A 153 0.84 -0.40 -15.65
CA PHE A 153 -0.13 -0.47 -16.74
C PHE A 153 0.50 -0.99 -18.03
N LYS A 154 1.67 -0.45 -18.41
CA LYS A 154 2.40 -0.91 -19.60
C LYS A 154 2.81 -2.38 -19.48
N LEU A 155 3.26 -2.79 -18.30
CA LEU A 155 3.73 -4.16 -18.07
C LEU A 155 2.60 -5.20 -18.17
N ILE A 156 1.44 -4.93 -17.56
CA ILE A 156 0.41 -5.97 -17.38
C ILE A 156 -0.84 -5.79 -18.24
N ILE A 157 -1.14 -4.57 -18.70
CA ILE A 157 -2.35 -4.30 -19.50
C ILE A 157 -2.01 -4.15 -20.98
N ASP A 158 -1.12 -3.23 -21.32
CA ASP A 158 -0.82 -2.89 -22.71
C ASP A 158 0.64 -2.40 -22.86
N PRO A 159 1.57 -3.25 -23.35
CA PRO A 159 2.97 -2.91 -23.51
C PRO A 159 3.25 -1.75 -24.47
N ASP A 160 2.37 -1.52 -25.46
CA ASP A 160 2.48 -0.39 -26.39
C ASP A 160 1.13 0.33 -26.53
N PRO A 161 0.79 1.19 -25.55
CA PRO A 161 -0.47 1.91 -25.55
C PRO A 161 -0.59 2.86 -26.75
N SER A 162 -1.83 3.09 -27.21
CA SER A 162 -2.11 4.07 -28.26
C SER A 162 -1.65 5.48 -27.88
N ASP A 163 -1.54 6.37 -28.87
CA ASP A 163 -1.14 7.76 -28.64
C ASP A 163 -2.09 8.50 -27.68
N ARG A 164 -3.37 8.13 -27.68
CA ARG A 164 -4.35 8.67 -26.73
C ARG A 164 -4.00 8.34 -25.28
N TRP A 165 -3.56 7.10 -25.01
CA TRP A 165 -3.09 6.68 -23.69
C TRP A 165 -1.78 7.37 -23.32
N LYS A 166 -0.84 7.49 -24.27
CA LYS A 166 0.42 8.23 -24.07
C LYS A 166 0.16 9.69 -23.69
N GLN A 167 -0.77 10.36 -24.38
CA GLN A 167 -1.21 11.73 -24.05
C GLN A 167 -1.89 11.80 -22.67
N PHE A 168 -2.72 10.82 -22.33
CA PHE A 168 -3.37 10.72 -21.02
C PHE A 168 -2.32 10.61 -19.90
N PHE A 169 -1.32 9.74 -20.05
CA PHE A 169 -0.23 9.59 -19.08
C PHE A 169 0.62 10.86 -18.94
N ALA A 170 0.99 11.50 -20.05
CA ALA A 170 1.73 12.78 -20.02
C ALA A 170 0.93 13.89 -19.31
N SER A 171 -0.39 13.94 -19.50
CA SER A 171 -1.28 14.87 -18.81
C SER A 171 -1.29 14.63 -17.29
N LEU A 172 -1.35 13.35 -16.88
CA LEU A 172 -1.31 12.98 -15.46
C LEU A 172 0.01 13.37 -14.79
N GLU A 173 1.14 13.07 -15.43
CA GLU A 173 2.46 13.45 -14.93
C GLU A 173 2.56 14.97 -14.77
N LYS A 174 2.16 15.74 -15.79
CA LYS A 174 2.14 17.20 -15.72
C LYS A 174 1.28 17.70 -14.55
N ARG A 175 0.04 17.20 -14.42
CA ARG A 175 -0.88 17.60 -13.34
C ARG A 175 -0.35 17.24 -11.95
N SER A 176 0.38 16.14 -11.82
CA SER A 176 0.93 15.69 -10.55
C SER A 176 1.93 16.67 -9.92
N THR A 177 2.59 17.49 -10.75
CA THR A 177 3.64 18.42 -10.29
C THR A 177 3.13 19.82 -9.97
N LEU A 178 1.92 20.17 -10.42
CA LEU A 178 1.38 21.54 -10.36
C LEU A 178 1.24 22.07 -8.92
N PHE A 179 0.93 21.19 -7.97
CA PHE A 179 0.69 21.56 -6.57
C PHE A 179 1.76 20.99 -5.62
N CYS A 180 2.92 20.57 -6.14
CA CYS A 180 3.99 20.00 -5.30
C CYS A 180 4.73 21.05 -4.45
N HIS A 181 4.65 22.33 -4.82
CA HIS A 181 5.38 23.40 -4.17
C HIS A 181 4.41 24.30 -3.41
N GLY A 182 4.40 24.18 -2.09
CA GLY A 182 3.67 25.08 -1.19
C GLY A 182 4.64 25.73 -0.21
N GLU A 183 4.50 27.03 0.00
CA GLU A 183 5.21 27.73 1.07
C GLU A 183 4.39 27.64 2.37
N GLN A 184 5.06 27.40 3.49
CA GLN A 184 4.41 27.53 4.80
C GLN A 184 4.23 29.01 5.14
N VAL A 185 2.98 29.41 5.34
CA VAL A 185 2.60 30.78 5.71
C VAL A 185 1.84 30.78 7.03
N LEU A 186 1.97 31.88 7.76
CA LEU A 186 1.24 32.16 9.00
C LEU A 186 0.15 33.17 8.68
N LEU A 187 -1.07 32.88 9.10
CA LEU A 187 -2.23 33.76 8.96
C LEU A 187 -2.48 34.43 10.31
N TYR A 188 -2.39 35.76 10.34
CA TYR A 188 -2.74 36.55 11.50
C TYR A 188 -4.05 37.28 11.25
N THR A 189 -4.98 37.17 12.20
CA THR A 189 -6.25 37.90 12.19
C THR A 189 -6.20 38.97 13.26
N PHE A 190 -6.66 40.17 12.93
CA PHE A 190 -6.73 41.29 13.87
C PHE A 190 -8.16 41.84 13.95
N PRO A 191 -8.54 42.43 15.09
CA PRO A 191 -9.81 43.14 15.21
C PRO A 191 -9.89 44.29 14.20
N ASP A 192 -11.11 44.78 13.94
CA ASP A 192 -11.35 45.86 12.96
C ASP A 192 -10.86 47.22 13.47
N ASP A 193 -9.55 47.35 13.60
CA ASP A 193 -8.88 48.55 14.11
C ASP A 193 -8.36 49.39 12.93
N PRO A 194 -8.81 50.65 12.78
CA PRO A 194 -8.33 51.54 11.72
C PRO A 194 -6.84 51.88 11.84
N GLU A 195 -6.25 51.86 13.03
CA GLU A 195 -4.81 52.15 13.21
C GLU A 195 -3.94 50.99 12.70
N ILE A 196 -4.31 49.75 13.04
CA ILE A 196 -3.61 48.55 12.55
C ILE A 196 -3.69 48.48 11.02
N ARG A 197 -4.88 48.77 10.46
CA ARG A 197 -5.07 48.84 9.00
C ARG A 197 -4.18 49.91 8.38
N ARG A 198 -4.10 51.09 8.98
CA ARG A 198 -3.26 52.19 8.50
C ARG A 198 -1.77 51.88 8.60
N MET A 199 -1.33 51.26 9.70
CA MET A 199 0.06 50.81 9.88
C MET A 199 0.47 49.84 8.78
N PHE A 200 -0.32 48.78 8.56
CA PHE A 200 -0.06 47.84 7.46
C PHE A 200 -0.22 48.49 6.09
N ALA A 201 -1.04 49.54 5.95
CA ALA A 201 -1.26 50.32 4.73
C ALA A 201 -0.04 51.17 4.31
N THR A 202 0.50 51.91 5.26
CA THR A 202 1.41 53.04 5.03
C THR A 202 2.88 52.66 5.16
N ASP A 203 3.23 51.69 6.01
CA ASP A 203 4.62 51.34 6.26
C ASP A 203 5.20 50.42 5.16
N PRO A 204 6.27 50.86 4.45
CA PRO A 204 6.92 50.07 3.41
C PRO A 204 7.64 48.81 3.93
N ALA A 205 8.05 48.75 5.20
CA ALA A 205 8.68 47.58 5.80
C ALA A 205 7.67 46.42 5.92
N PHE A 206 6.45 46.75 6.36
CA PHE A 206 5.35 45.82 6.42
C PHE A 206 4.95 45.31 5.03
N LYS A 207 4.83 46.20 4.04
CA LYS A 207 4.46 45.85 2.64
C LYS A 207 5.38 44.79 1.99
N LYS A 208 6.65 44.68 2.41
CA LYS A 208 7.59 43.67 1.90
C LYS A 208 7.43 42.30 2.55
N LEU A 209 6.94 42.25 3.79
CA LEU A 209 6.90 41.04 4.61
C LEU A 209 5.52 40.40 4.70
N LEU A 210 4.46 41.19 4.50
CA LEU A 210 3.08 40.75 4.56
C LEU A 210 2.41 40.73 3.18
N ILE A 211 1.54 39.75 3.00
CA ILE A 211 0.54 39.72 1.94
C ILE A 211 -0.80 40.02 2.61
N ARG A 212 -1.51 41.05 2.16
CA ARG A 212 -2.83 41.37 2.71
C ARG A 212 -3.85 40.36 2.20
N ALA A 213 -4.66 39.84 3.11
CA ALA A 213 -5.80 39.00 2.82
C ALA A 213 -7.10 39.73 3.22
N GLU A 214 -8.23 39.21 2.74
CA GLU A 214 -9.55 39.75 3.09
C GLU A 214 -9.89 39.51 4.58
N ASP A 215 -10.90 40.22 5.09
CA ASP A 215 -11.39 40.14 6.48
C ASP A 215 -10.38 40.47 7.59
N ASN A 216 -9.59 41.53 7.43
CA ASN A 216 -8.59 41.93 8.44
C ASN A 216 -7.60 40.80 8.78
N LYS A 217 -7.13 40.13 7.72
CA LYS A 217 -6.12 39.08 7.80
C LYS A 217 -4.86 39.49 7.08
N VAL A 218 -3.71 39.08 7.61
CA VAL A 218 -2.42 39.20 6.95
C VAL A 218 -1.70 37.87 6.92
N VAL A 219 -1.10 37.57 5.78
CA VAL A 219 -0.32 36.37 5.53
C VAL A 219 1.16 36.73 5.59
N VAL A 220 1.90 36.06 6.45
CA VAL A 220 3.34 36.24 6.62
C VAL A 220 4.03 34.91 6.34
N ARG A 221 5.04 34.90 5.48
CA ARG A 221 5.85 33.69 5.25
C ARG A 221 6.49 33.24 6.56
N LYS A 222 6.50 31.94 6.86
CA LYS A 222 7.06 31.42 8.12
C LYS A 222 8.52 31.86 8.37
N GLY A 223 9.34 31.92 7.32
CA GLY A 223 10.71 32.42 7.41
C GLY A 223 10.84 33.88 7.84
N ASN A 224 9.80 34.68 7.63
CA ASN A 224 9.77 36.11 7.96
C ASN A 224 9.11 36.40 9.32
N GLN A 225 8.70 35.38 10.08
CA GLN A 225 7.99 35.54 11.35
C GLN A 225 8.76 36.42 12.35
N LYS A 226 10.06 36.16 12.54
CA LYS A 226 10.89 36.92 13.49
C LYS A 226 11.04 38.39 13.09
N ALA A 227 11.18 38.65 11.79
CA ALA A 227 11.27 40.01 11.26
C ALA A 227 9.94 40.77 11.45
N PHE A 228 8.81 40.07 11.25
CA PHE A 228 7.49 40.62 11.47
C PHE A 228 7.22 40.93 12.96
N GLN A 229 7.58 40.02 13.87
CA GLN A 229 7.49 40.26 15.32
C GLN A 229 8.33 41.47 15.75
N LYS A 230 9.55 41.60 15.22
CA LYS A 230 10.41 42.75 15.52
C LYS A 230 9.78 44.07 15.09
N LEU A 231 9.23 44.13 13.89
CA LEU A 231 8.53 45.33 13.40
C LEU A 231 7.27 45.64 14.21
N LEU A 232 6.49 44.63 14.60
CA LEU A 232 5.34 44.84 15.49
C LEU A 232 5.76 45.44 16.83
N MET A 233 6.85 44.95 17.42
CA MET A 233 7.40 45.50 18.66
C MET A 233 7.90 46.94 18.50
N GLU A 234 8.52 47.28 17.37
CA GLU A 234 8.94 48.66 17.06
C GLU A 234 7.75 49.63 16.99
N HIS A 235 6.57 49.15 16.57
CA HIS A 235 5.31 49.91 16.56
C HIS A 235 4.52 49.80 17.88
N GLY A 236 5.10 49.23 18.94
CA GLY A 236 4.49 49.17 20.27
C GLY A 236 3.50 48.02 20.49
N TYR A 237 3.37 47.09 19.54
CA TYR A 237 2.54 45.90 19.70
C TYR A 237 3.35 44.75 20.29
N LEU A 238 2.95 44.29 21.49
CA LEU A 238 3.51 43.10 22.10
C LEU A 238 2.94 41.86 21.41
N ASN A 239 3.76 41.17 20.62
CA ASN A 239 3.36 39.90 20.03
C ASN A 239 3.85 38.74 20.91
N THR A 240 2.94 38.04 21.58
CA THR A 240 3.21 36.85 22.42
C THR A 240 3.12 35.51 21.66
N LEU A 241 2.98 35.53 20.33
CA LEU A 241 2.86 34.35 19.47
C LEU A 241 4.20 33.71 19.10
#